data_AF-A0A5M8RVS1-F1
#
_entry.id   AF-A0A5M8RVS1-F1
#
_cell.length_a   1.000
_cell.length_b   1.000
_cell.length_c   1.000
_cell.angle_alpha   90.00
_cell.angle_beta   90.00
_cell.angle_gamma   90.00
#
_symmetry.space_group_name_H-M   'P 1'
#
loop_
_entity.id
_entity.type
_entity.pdbx_description
1 polymer ?
#
loop_
_entity_poly.entity_id
_entity_poly.type
_entity_poly.pdbx_seq_one_letter_code
_entity_poly.pdbx_strand_id
1 'polypeptide(L)'
;MSNEDNQKQPEKLEQNKRETPMSFTGRVITTGLVGGVLWSALAELAYLFKFSEVNPNMILQPFVIGEWKNGFLGTVISILLIGGISIGAALIYFGCLKQVKGIWGGVVFGAVLWVIVFYLFNPMFPDVQTVPELKRKTVVTTLCIYLLYGLFVGYSISFEYNELNSEKLSRALGESRE
;
A
#
# COMPACT_ATOMS: atom_id res chain seq x y z
N MET A 1 19.01 -11.00 61.69
CA MET A 1 19.83 -10.30 60.68
C MET A 1 20.38 -11.33 59.72
N SER A 2 19.70 -11.51 58.59
CA SER A 2 20.23 -12.07 57.34
C SER A 2 19.06 -12.19 56.36
N ASN A 3 18.98 -11.21 55.45
CA ASN A 3 18.05 -11.17 54.33
C ASN A 3 18.46 -12.27 53.33
N GLU A 4 17.56 -13.20 53.04
CA GLU A 4 17.68 -14.07 51.87
C GLU A 4 17.05 -13.37 50.67
N ASP A 5 17.93 -12.94 49.77
CA ASP A 5 17.67 -12.32 48.48
C ASP A 5 16.94 -13.33 47.58
N ASN A 6 15.61 -13.19 47.49
CA ASN A 6 14.78 -13.96 46.56
C ASN A 6 14.84 -13.30 45.18
N GLN A 7 15.88 -13.63 44.41
CA GLN A 7 15.98 -13.31 43.00
C GLN A 7 14.86 -14.02 42.21
N LYS A 8 13.70 -13.37 42.10
CA LYS A 8 12.66 -13.75 41.14
C LYS A 8 13.22 -13.60 39.73
N GLN A 9 13.42 -14.73 39.04
CA GLN A 9 13.60 -14.75 37.59
C GLN A 9 12.42 -14.01 36.94
N PRO A 10 12.66 -13.09 35.98
CA PRO A 10 11.59 -12.36 35.33
C PRO A 10 10.71 -13.34 34.54
N GLU A 11 9.43 -13.35 34.89
CA GLU A 11 8.38 -14.15 34.28
C GLU A 11 8.30 -13.81 32.78
N LYS A 12 8.62 -14.79 31.91
CA LYS A 12 8.50 -14.61 30.45
C LYS A 12 7.04 -14.67 30.03
N LEU A 13 6.33 -13.55 30.20
CA LEU A 13 4.97 -13.33 29.70
C LEU A 13 4.94 -13.51 28.16
N GLU A 14 3.89 -14.12 27.62
CA GLU A 14 3.71 -14.27 26.15
C GLU A 14 3.61 -12.90 25.43
N GLN A 15 3.33 -11.82 26.15
CA GLN A 15 3.42 -10.44 25.67
C GLN A 15 4.86 -10.00 25.33
N ASN A 16 5.88 -10.70 25.83
CA ASN A 16 7.30 -10.48 25.54
C ASN A 16 7.80 -11.32 24.34
N LYS A 17 6.95 -12.18 23.76
CA LYS A 17 7.17 -12.67 22.39
C LYS A 17 6.88 -11.51 21.46
N ARG A 18 7.89 -10.68 21.19
CA ARG A 18 7.93 -9.90 19.95
C ARG A 18 7.66 -10.91 18.83
N GLU A 19 6.51 -10.77 18.19
CA GLU A 19 6.16 -11.58 17.02
C GLU A 19 7.37 -11.60 16.10
N THR A 20 7.72 -12.80 15.61
CA THR A 20 8.90 -13.03 14.77
C THR A 20 9.03 -11.85 13.81
N PRO A 21 10.13 -11.06 13.87
CA PRO A 21 10.22 -9.85 13.09
C PRO A 21 10.23 -10.27 11.63
N MET A 22 9.07 -10.21 11.00
CA MET A 22 8.95 -10.33 9.55
C MET A 22 9.99 -9.36 8.99
N SER A 23 10.84 -9.86 8.09
CA SER A 23 11.85 -9.02 7.46
C SER A 23 11.17 -7.75 6.97
N PHE A 24 11.83 -6.59 7.15
CA PHE A 24 11.28 -5.30 6.74
C PHE A 24 10.74 -5.35 5.29
N THR A 25 11.44 -6.06 4.40
CA THR A 25 10.98 -6.31 3.03
C THR A 25 9.67 -7.09 2.96
N GLY A 26 9.46 -8.10 3.81
CA GLY A 26 8.22 -8.86 3.88
C GLY A 26 7.04 -8.00 4.32
N ARG A 27 7.27 -7.02 5.20
CA ARG A 27 6.24 -6.06 5.61
C ARG A 27 5.90 -5.10 4.47
N VAL A 28 6.90 -4.57 3.75
CA VAL A 28 6.69 -3.76 2.53
C VAL A 28 5.86 -4.52 1.49
N ILE A 29 6.19 -5.79 1.23
CA ILE A 29 5.45 -6.64 0.28
C ILE A 29 3.99 -6.81 0.75
N THR A 30 3.79 -7.10 2.03
CA THR A 30 2.44 -7.29 2.59
C THR A 30 1.62 -6.00 2.51
N THR A 31 2.20 -4.86 2.88
CA THR A 31 1.56 -3.53 2.73
C THR A 31 1.21 -3.25 1.28
N GLY A 32 2.11 -3.54 0.34
CA GLY A 32 1.85 -3.38 -1.09
C GLY A 32 0.69 -4.25 -1.55
N LEU A 33 0.69 -5.54 -1.22
CA LEU A 33 -0.37 -6.46 -1.61
C LEU A 33 -1.74 -6.05 -1.03
N VAL A 34 -1.79 -5.79 0.29
CA VAL A 34 -3.02 -5.37 0.98
C VAL A 34 -3.51 -4.03 0.44
N GLY A 35 -2.60 -3.06 0.26
CA GLY A 35 -2.94 -1.76 -0.31
C GLY A 35 -3.51 -1.87 -1.72
N GLY A 36 -2.91 -2.70 -2.57
CA GLY A 36 -3.38 -2.89 -3.94
C GLY A 36 -4.74 -3.54 -4.00
N VAL A 37 -4.95 -4.62 -3.24
CA VAL A 37 -6.25 -5.33 -3.19
C VAL A 37 -7.34 -4.47 -2.59
N LEU A 38 -7.07 -3.80 -1.46
CA LEU A 38 -8.07 -2.98 -0.77
C LEU A 38 -8.49 -1.78 -1.62
N TRP A 39 -7.53 -1.03 -2.17
CA TRP A 39 -7.86 0.16 -2.95
C TRP A 39 -8.45 -0.15 -4.33
N SER A 40 -8.09 -1.27 -4.95
CA SER A 40 -8.76 -1.71 -6.18
C SER A 40 -10.19 -2.18 -5.93
N ALA A 41 -10.46 -2.83 -4.79
CA ALA A 41 -11.84 -3.12 -4.38
C ALA A 41 -12.65 -1.84 -4.10
N LEU A 42 -12.05 -0.84 -3.45
CA LEU A 42 -12.69 0.48 -3.28
C LEU A 42 -12.94 1.18 -4.62
N ALA A 43 -12.05 1.04 -5.59
CA ALA A 43 -12.25 1.54 -6.95
C ALA A 43 -13.42 0.84 -7.66
N GLU A 44 -13.57 -0.48 -7.50
CA GLU A 44 -14.74 -1.21 -7.99
C GLU A 44 -16.03 -0.70 -7.34
N LEU A 45 -16.03 -0.48 -6.01
CA LEU A 45 -17.20 0.10 -5.33
C LEU A 45 -17.53 1.49 -5.89
N ALA A 46 -16.52 2.32 -6.13
CA ALA A 46 -16.71 3.64 -6.75
C ALA A 46 -17.31 3.55 -8.15
N TYR A 47 -16.95 2.51 -8.92
CA TYR A 47 -17.56 2.20 -10.21
C TYR A 47 -19.02 1.74 -10.08
N LEU A 48 -19.32 0.85 -9.14
CA LEU A 48 -20.68 0.35 -8.87
C LEU A 48 -21.63 1.48 -8.45
N PHE A 49 -21.17 2.41 -7.60
CA PHE A 49 -21.93 3.60 -7.19
C PHE A 49 -21.96 4.72 -8.24
N LYS A 50 -21.40 4.50 -9.45
CA LYS A 50 -21.34 5.47 -10.55
C LYS A 50 -20.57 6.76 -10.21
N PHE A 51 -19.67 6.72 -9.23
CA PHE A 51 -18.73 7.81 -8.94
C PHE A 51 -17.54 7.81 -9.91
N SER A 52 -17.15 6.62 -10.38
CA SER A 52 -16.10 6.42 -11.37
C SER A 52 -16.65 5.71 -12.61
N GLU A 53 -16.21 6.12 -13.80
CA GLU A 53 -16.44 5.37 -15.04
C GLU A 53 -15.32 4.33 -15.30
N VAL A 54 -14.27 4.36 -14.48
CA VAL A 54 -13.11 3.46 -14.57
C VAL A 54 -13.32 2.26 -13.66
N ASN A 55 -13.23 1.06 -14.24
CA ASN A 55 -13.30 -0.23 -13.55
C ASN A 55 -11.89 -0.89 -13.49
N PRO A 56 -11.51 -1.58 -12.40
CA PRO A 56 -10.30 -2.41 -12.31
C PRO A 56 -10.04 -3.33 -13.51
N ASN A 57 -11.07 -3.82 -14.19
CA ASN A 57 -10.99 -4.65 -15.41
C ASN A 57 -10.24 -4.02 -16.56
N MET A 58 -9.99 -2.70 -16.53
CA MET A 58 -9.13 -2.04 -17.50
C MET A 58 -7.77 -2.74 -17.65
N ILE A 59 -7.24 -3.34 -16.59
CA ILE A 59 -5.93 -4.00 -16.64
C ILE A 59 -5.90 -5.27 -17.50
N LEU A 60 -7.07 -5.88 -17.75
CA LEU A 60 -7.23 -7.05 -18.60
C LEU A 60 -7.52 -6.67 -20.07
N GLN A 61 -7.78 -5.39 -20.37
CA GLN A 61 -8.06 -4.93 -21.73
C GLN A 61 -6.94 -5.20 -22.74
N PRO A 62 -5.64 -4.97 -22.43
CA PRO A 62 -4.55 -5.22 -23.36
C PRO A 62 -4.43 -6.68 -23.80
N PHE A 63 -5.03 -7.60 -23.04
CA PHE A 63 -4.93 -9.03 -23.28
C PHE A 63 -6.14 -9.54 -24.06
N VAL A 64 -5.89 -10.32 -25.12
CA VAL A 64 -6.94 -10.96 -25.94
C VAL A 64 -7.45 -12.24 -25.25
N ILE A 65 -8.02 -12.06 -24.07
CA ILE A 65 -8.69 -13.08 -23.26
C ILE A 65 -10.19 -12.82 -23.40
N GLY A 66 -10.99 -13.86 -23.66
CA GLY A 66 -12.39 -13.75 -24.08
C GLY A 66 -13.32 -12.96 -23.14
N GLU A 67 -14.61 -12.88 -23.50
CA GLU A 67 -15.57 -11.94 -22.88
C GLU A 67 -15.77 -12.07 -21.36
N TRP A 68 -15.39 -13.20 -20.76
CA TRP A 68 -15.41 -13.41 -19.31
C TRP A 68 -14.61 -12.34 -18.54
N LYS A 69 -13.60 -11.70 -19.18
CA LYS A 69 -12.79 -10.63 -18.59
C LYS A 69 -13.56 -9.36 -18.23
N ASN A 70 -14.75 -9.17 -18.83
CA ASN A 70 -15.60 -8.02 -18.57
C ASN A 70 -16.63 -8.27 -17.45
N GLY A 71 -16.77 -9.54 -17.03
CA GLY A 71 -17.68 -9.92 -15.95
C GLY A 71 -17.03 -9.86 -14.57
N PHE A 72 -17.78 -10.32 -13.57
CA PHE A 72 -17.33 -10.39 -12.17
C PHE A 72 -16.01 -11.15 -11.99
N LEU A 73 -15.80 -12.22 -12.76
CA LEU A 73 -14.59 -13.04 -12.70
C LEU A 73 -13.36 -12.24 -13.17
N GLY A 74 -13.53 -11.41 -14.20
CA GLY A 74 -12.52 -10.43 -14.60
C GLY A 74 -12.18 -9.47 -13.47
N THR A 75 -13.20 -8.95 -12.76
CA THR A 75 -13.01 -7.97 -11.68
C THR A 75 -12.14 -8.52 -10.56
N VAL A 76 -12.44 -9.75 -10.12
CA VAL A 76 -11.65 -10.41 -9.06
C VAL A 76 -10.20 -10.62 -9.50
N ILE A 77 -9.98 -11.09 -10.73
CA ILE A 77 -8.61 -11.30 -11.24
C ILE A 77 -7.86 -9.98 -11.39
N SER A 78 -8.53 -8.92 -11.86
CA SER A 78 -7.95 -7.59 -11.98
C SER A 78 -7.52 -7.04 -10.63
N ILE A 79 -8.34 -7.20 -9.58
CA ILE A 79 -8.01 -6.81 -8.20
C ILE A 79 -6.75 -7.55 -7.73
N LEU A 80 -6.64 -8.85 -8.00
CA LEU A 80 -5.45 -9.63 -7.63
C LEU A 80 -4.19 -9.20 -8.40
N LEU A 81 -4.32 -8.92 -9.70
CA LEU A 81 -3.21 -8.42 -10.52
C LEU A 81 -2.76 -7.03 -10.08
N ILE A 82 -3.69 -6.13 -9.77
CA ILE A 82 -3.39 -4.81 -9.20
C ILE A 82 -2.70 -4.98 -7.84
N GLY A 83 -3.14 -5.94 -7.02
CA GLY A 83 -2.45 -6.35 -5.80
C GLY A 83 -0.99 -6.71 -6.05
N GLY A 84 -0.72 -7.54 -7.06
CA GLY A 84 0.64 -7.90 -7.48
C GLY A 84 1.48 -6.71 -7.94
N ILE A 85 0.92 -5.85 -8.80
CA ILE A 85 1.60 -4.63 -9.29
C ILE A 85 1.88 -3.64 -8.16
N SER A 86 0.97 -3.57 -7.19
CA SER A 86 1.08 -2.73 -6.00
C SER A 86 2.26 -3.13 -5.11
N ILE A 87 2.68 -4.40 -5.11
CA ILE A 87 3.94 -4.81 -4.47
C ILE A 87 5.12 -4.07 -5.11
N GLY A 88 5.15 -3.98 -6.45
CA GLY A 88 6.16 -3.24 -7.19
C GLY A 88 6.16 -1.75 -6.82
N ALA A 89 4.98 -1.13 -6.77
CA ALA A 89 4.84 0.26 -6.33
C ALA A 89 5.34 0.48 -4.89
N ALA A 90 5.03 -0.43 -3.96
CA ALA A 90 5.52 -0.36 -2.59
C ALA A 90 7.04 -0.50 -2.50
N LEU A 91 7.65 -1.37 -3.30
CA LEU A 91 9.10 -1.49 -3.40
C LEU A 91 9.77 -0.24 -4.00
N ILE A 92 9.15 0.38 -5.01
CA ILE A 92 9.60 1.65 -5.57
C ILE A 92 9.56 2.75 -4.50
N TYR A 93 8.45 2.86 -3.75
CA TYR A 93 8.36 3.82 -2.65
C TYR A 93 9.45 3.57 -1.60
N PHE A 94 9.65 2.31 -1.22
CA PHE A 94 10.71 1.94 -0.29
C PHE A 94 12.10 2.33 -0.80
N GLY A 95 12.40 2.12 -2.09
CA GLY A 95 13.68 2.48 -2.68
C GLY A 95 13.92 3.98 -2.75
N CYS A 96 12.90 4.77 -3.13
CA CYS A 96 13.07 6.19 -3.44
C CYS A 96 12.74 7.13 -2.27
N LEU A 97 11.74 6.81 -1.44
CA LEU A 97 11.07 7.78 -0.57
C LEU A 97 10.94 7.35 0.90
N LYS A 98 11.47 6.18 1.29
CA LYS A 98 11.36 5.66 2.69
C LYS A 98 11.88 6.61 3.78
N GLN A 99 12.76 7.54 3.44
CA GLN A 99 13.38 8.49 4.38
C GLN A 99 12.52 9.74 4.59
N VAL A 100 11.50 9.96 3.75
CA VAL A 100 10.60 11.10 3.86
C VAL A 100 9.71 10.90 5.09
N LYS A 101 9.79 11.85 6.02
CA LYS A 101 8.97 11.87 7.24
C LYS A 101 7.60 12.49 6.96
N GLY A 102 6.57 11.94 7.60
CA GLY A 102 5.21 12.44 7.52
C GLY A 102 4.41 11.92 6.33
N ILE A 103 3.21 12.47 6.17
CA ILE A 103 2.19 11.99 5.20
C ILE A 103 2.45 12.42 3.76
N TRP A 104 3.21 13.50 3.55
CA TRP A 104 3.37 14.14 2.26
C TRP A 104 4.10 13.26 1.24
N GLY A 105 5.07 12.44 1.67
CA GLY A 105 5.76 11.51 0.79
C GLY A 105 4.80 10.54 0.09
N GLY A 106 3.86 9.97 0.85
CA GLY A 106 2.84 9.07 0.32
C GLY A 106 1.83 9.78 -0.58
N VAL A 107 1.37 10.97 -0.20
CA VAL A 107 0.38 11.75 -1.00
C VAL A 107 0.96 12.12 -2.36
N VAL A 108 2.19 12.66 -2.41
CA VAL A 108 2.86 13.02 -3.66
C VAL A 108 3.11 11.77 -4.51
N PHE A 109 3.53 10.67 -3.89
CA PHE A 109 3.70 9.40 -4.58
C PHE A 109 2.39 8.90 -5.22
N GLY A 110 1.28 8.96 -4.50
CA GLY A 110 -0.05 8.62 -5.03
C GLY A 110 -0.46 9.50 -6.21
N ALA A 111 -0.21 10.81 -6.13
CA ALA A 111 -0.48 11.75 -7.22
C ALA A 111 0.35 11.42 -8.46
N VAL A 112 1.65 11.13 -8.30
CA VAL A 112 2.54 10.74 -9.39
C VAL A 112 2.09 9.43 -10.03
N LEU A 113 1.73 8.42 -9.22
CA LEU A 113 1.18 7.17 -9.74
C LEU A 113 -0.09 7.38 -10.55
N TRP A 114 -0.99 8.25 -10.10
CA TRP A 114 -2.21 8.57 -10.84
C TRP A 114 -1.87 9.17 -12.20
N VAL A 115 -0.94 10.13 -12.26
CA VAL A 115 -0.47 10.72 -13.52
C VAL A 115 0.14 9.65 -14.44
N ILE A 116 0.98 8.77 -13.89
CA ILE A 116 1.58 7.67 -14.66
C ILE A 116 0.49 6.77 -15.26
N VAL A 117 -0.50 6.35 -14.48
CA VAL A 117 -1.54 5.43 -14.99
C VAL A 117 -2.42 6.12 -16.04
N PHE A 118 -2.86 7.36 -15.80
CA PHE A 118 -3.83 8.03 -16.67
C PHE A 118 -3.23 8.79 -17.86
N TYR A 119 -1.93 9.08 -17.87
CA TYR A 119 -1.26 9.74 -19.00
C TYR A 119 -0.25 8.84 -19.70
N LEU A 120 0.55 8.06 -18.97
CA LEU A 120 1.57 7.19 -19.59
C LEU A 120 0.97 5.85 -20.03
N PHE A 121 0.13 5.23 -19.20
CA PHE A 121 -0.46 3.92 -19.52
C PHE A 121 -1.83 3.99 -20.20
N ASN A 122 -2.46 5.16 -20.33
CA ASN A 122 -3.77 5.30 -21.01
C ASN A 122 -3.82 4.68 -22.42
N PRO A 123 -2.78 4.79 -23.28
CA PRO A 123 -2.81 4.13 -24.60
C PRO A 123 -2.92 2.60 -24.56
N MET A 124 -2.59 1.97 -23.43
CA MET A 124 -2.76 0.52 -23.23
C MET A 124 -4.22 0.14 -22.94
N PHE A 125 -5.06 1.11 -22.56
CA PHE A 125 -6.44 0.89 -22.08
C PHE A 125 -7.44 1.54 -23.05
N PRO A 126 -7.73 0.91 -24.20
CA PRO A 126 -8.51 1.53 -25.28
C PRO A 126 -9.94 1.91 -24.89
N ASP A 127 -10.54 1.26 -23.86
CA ASP A 127 -11.89 1.63 -23.41
C ASP A 127 -11.89 2.75 -22.35
N VAL A 128 -10.72 3.15 -21.85
CA VAL A 128 -10.60 4.23 -20.86
C VAL A 128 -10.41 5.55 -21.58
N GLN A 129 -11.45 6.38 -21.56
CA GLN A 129 -11.41 7.73 -22.12
C GLN A 129 -10.22 8.52 -21.59
N THR A 130 -9.74 9.44 -22.41
CA THR A 130 -8.65 10.32 -22.00
C THR A 130 -9.10 11.22 -20.86
N VAL A 131 -8.16 11.65 -20.00
CA VAL A 131 -8.46 12.49 -18.82
C VAL A 131 -9.33 13.72 -19.12
N PRO A 132 -9.14 14.46 -20.24
CA PRO A 132 -9.98 15.61 -20.57
C PRO A 132 -11.44 15.25 -20.91
N GLU A 133 -11.70 14.02 -21.35
CA GLU A 133 -13.03 13.54 -21.75
C GLU A 133 -13.78 12.91 -20.57
N LEU A 134 -13.06 12.42 -19.55
CA LEU A 134 -13.64 11.86 -18.34
C LEU A 134 -14.48 12.90 -17.58
N LYS A 135 -15.59 12.42 -16.99
CA LYS A 135 -16.38 13.24 -16.06
C LYS A 135 -15.49 13.75 -14.92
N ARG A 136 -15.64 15.04 -14.58
CA ARG A 136 -14.92 15.66 -13.44
C ARG A 136 -15.05 14.85 -12.14
N LYS A 137 -16.22 14.24 -11.90
CA LYS A 137 -16.44 13.37 -10.74
C LYS A 137 -15.51 12.16 -10.74
N THR A 138 -15.34 11.50 -11.90
CA THR A 138 -14.44 10.36 -12.06
C THR A 138 -12.97 10.74 -11.86
N VAL A 139 -12.54 11.89 -12.40
CA VAL A 139 -11.18 12.40 -12.19
C VAL A 139 -10.92 12.63 -10.70
N VAL A 140 -11.83 13.32 -10.00
CA VAL A 140 -11.69 13.59 -8.56
C VAL A 140 -11.71 12.30 -7.73
N THR A 141 -12.63 11.37 -8.03
CA THR A 141 -12.75 10.09 -7.31
C THR A 141 -11.51 9.22 -7.51
N THR A 142 -11.03 9.06 -8.75
CA THR A 142 -9.83 8.25 -9.02
C THR A 142 -8.60 8.89 -8.43
N LEU A 143 -8.43 10.21 -8.54
CA LEU A 143 -7.32 10.92 -7.89
C LEU A 143 -7.35 10.70 -6.37
N CYS A 144 -8.50 10.86 -5.72
CA CYS A 144 -8.65 10.63 -4.29
C CYS A 144 -8.24 9.21 -3.89
N ILE A 145 -8.71 8.19 -4.62
CA ILE A 145 -8.33 6.78 -4.38
C ILE A 145 -6.81 6.62 -4.46
N TYR A 146 -6.16 7.18 -5.48
CA TYR A 146 -4.71 7.10 -5.63
C TYR A 146 -3.94 7.86 -4.54
N LEU A 147 -4.42 9.04 -4.12
CA LEU A 147 -3.83 9.80 -3.01
C LEU A 147 -3.93 9.01 -1.70
N LEU A 148 -5.08 8.41 -1.42
CA LEU A 148 -5.29 7.57 -0.23
C LEU A 148 -4.45 6.29 -0.28
N TYR A 149 -4.32 5.68 -1.46
CA TYR A 149 -3.45 4.52 -1.66
C TYR A 149 -1.99 4.88 -1.39
N GLY A 150 -1.51 5.97 -2.00
CA GLY A 150 -0.14 6.44 -1.81
C GLY A 150 0.13 6.84 -0.36
N LEU A 151 -0.85 7.49 0.30
CA LEU A 151 -0.78 7.81 1.71
C LEU A 151 -0.65 6.55 2.58
N PHE A 152 -1.49 5.53 2.33
CA PHE A 152 -1.43 4.26 3.06
C PHE A 152 -0.08 3.58 2.91
N VAL A 153 0.35 3.33 1.66
CA VAL A 153 1.63 2.67 1.37
C VAL A 153 2.79 3.49 1.94
N GLY A 154 2.80 4.79 1.68
CA GLY A 154 3.89 5.66 2.07
C GLY A 154 4.01 5.83 3.57
N TYR A 155 2.90 6.03 4.27
CA TYR A 155 2.89 6.13 5.72
C TYR A 155 3.30 4.81 6.38
N SER A 156 2.76 3.68 5.94
CA SER A 156 3.13 2.36 6.48
C SER A 156 4.62 2.08 6.34
N ILE A 157 5.22 2.33 5.17
CA ILE A 157 6.64 2.06 4.94
C ILE A 157 7.54 3.07 5.67
N SER A 158 7.25 4.37 5.58
CA SER A 158 8.06 5.41 6.22
C SER A 158 8.00 5.32 7.73
N PHE A 159 6.83 5.05 8.30
CA PHE A 159 6.66 4.84 9.75
C PHE A 159 7.49 3.67 10.23
N GLU A 160 7.38 2.54 9.54
CA GLU A 160 8.10 1.32 9.91
C GLU A 160 9.62 1.48 9.79
N TYR A 161 10.09 2.18 8.76
CA TYR A 161 11.51 2.49 8.61
C TYR A 161 12.02 3.37 9.74
N ASN A 162 11.25 4.39 10.13
CA ASN A 162 11.62 5.29 11.22
C ASN A 162 11.60 4.59 12.59
N GLU A 163 10.62 3.72 12.84
CA GLU A 163 10.52 2.93 14.07
C GLU A 163 11.72 1.99 14.23
N LEU A 164 12.07 1.25 13.17
CA LEU A 164 13.26 0.40 13.19
C LEU A 164 14.56 1.18 13.41
N ASN A 165 14.65 2.40 12.90
CA ASN A 165 15.81 3.25 13.11
C ASN A 165 15.87 3.79 14.55
N SER A 166 14.72 4.15 15.12
CA SER A 166 14.56 4.55 16.52
C SER A 166 14.97 3.42 17.48
N GLU A 167 14.45 2.19 17.27
CA GLU A 167 14.81 1.03 18.10
C GLU A 167 16.30 0.71 18.04
N LYS A 168 16.91 0.77 16.84
CA LYS A 168 18.35 0.56 16.68
C LYS A 168 19.17 1.60 17.44
N LEU A 169 18.73 2.87 17.39
CA LEU A 169 19.38 3.96 18.10
C LEU A 169 19.27 3.78 19.63
N SER A 170 18.08 3.49 20.17
CA SER A 170 17.89 3.24 21.61
C SER A 170 18.72 2.06 22.10
N ARG A 171 18.83 0.98 21.31
CA ARG A 171 19.71 -0.15 21.64
C ARG A 171 21.19 0.23 21.61
N ALA A 172 21.62 1.06 20.66
CA ALA A 172 22.99 1.53 20.58
C ALA A 172 23.36 2.50 21.71
N LEU A 173 22.39 3.27 22.23
CA LEU A 173 22.57 4.19 23.34
C LEU A 173 22.56 3.49 24.72
N GLY A 174 22.32 2.18 24.78
CA GLY A 174 22.37 1.41 26.03
C GLY A 174 21.31 1.82 27.05
N GLU A 175 20.23 2.47 26.60
CA GLU A 175 19.13 2.92 27.46
C GLU A 175 18.31 1.68 27.87
N SER A 176 18.77 0.98 28.90
CA SER A 176 17.95 0.05 29.65
C SER A 176 16.84 0.88 30.29
N ARG A 177 15.62 0.78 29.78
CA ARG A 177 14.45 1.24 30.53
C ARG A 177 14.38 0.41 31.80
N GLU A 178 14.85 1.01 32.89
CA GLU A 178 14.46 0.65 34.26
C GLU A 178 12.95 0.81 34.44
#